data_AF-B0N9I0-F1
#
_entry.id   AF-B0N9I0-F1
#
_cell.length_a   1.000
_cell.length_b   1.000
_cell.length_c   1.000
_cell.angle_alpha   90.00
_cell.angle_beta   90.00
_cell.angle_gamma   90.00
#
_symmetry.space_group_name_H-M   'P 1'
#
loop_
_entity.id
_entity.type
_entity.pdbx_description
1 polymer ?
#
loop_
_entity_poly.entity_id
_entity_poly.type
_entity_poly.pdbx_seq_one_letter_code
_entity_poly.pdbx_strand_id
1 'polypeptide(L)'
;MKCAYCGKETKGTKEHIISCAILDLFPECYITFDNARDKVHQADPMVKDVCAKCNNQRISYIDSYAKDFISQYFTQKYTEHDTVEIEYDYVMVQKMLLKYAFNDLRSHKDDCTFFDEEMLHYLLNENDNSPKINVTVLCGLAVNVSPAPDAMFGNLKLRWCKDPILYANSIVRNIDYETGQVFLNDDVQKENFPDLRISYLFRFNSVQFLLMCWDKTSEKIEENNVVLSCQYPYCLMKATETKTVLPVCTDEFNYHQFEHIHVKWDGLFEVGLMRKLASGGKYQYKELYEREWEKEEENIKQQHPR
;
A
#
# COMPACT_ATOMS: atom_id res chain seq x y z
N MET A 1 -12.46 -24.26 -16.83
CA MET A 1 -11.73 -23.74 -15.64
C MET A 1 -12.78 -23.37 -14.58
N LYS A 2 -12.44 -23.45 -13.29
CA LYS A 2 -13.34 -23.13 -12.16
C LYS A 2 -13.11 -21.70 -11.67
N CYS A 3 -14.14 -20.85 -11.71
CA CYS A 3 -14.01 -19.42 -11.35
C CYS A 3 -13.42 -19.26 -9.95
N ALA A 4 -12.35 -18.48 -9.80
CA ALA A 4 -11.67 -18.27 -8.52
C ALA A 4 -12.59 -17.68 -7.44
N TYR A 5 -13.57 -16.85 -7.83
CA TYR A 5 -14.48 -16.21 -6.89
C TYR A 5 -15.70 -17.06 -6.55
N CYS A 6 -16.42 -17.57 -7.56
CA CYS A 6 -17.71 -18.23 -7.33
C CYS A 6 -17.68 -19.76 -7.44
N GLY A 7 -16.52 -20.35 -7.76
CA GLY A 7 -16.35 -21.78 -7.86
C GLY A 7 -17.09 -22.46 -9.02
N LYS A 8 -17.76 -21.73 -9.91
CA LYS A 8 -18.51 -22.33 -11.03
C LYS A 8 -17.60 -22.63 -12.22
N GLU A 9 -17.85 -23.75 -12.90
CA GLU A 9 -17.19 -24.05 -14.17
C GLU A 9 -17.69 -23.11 -15.28
N THR A 10 -16.75 -22.49 -15.98
CA THR A 10 -17.06 -21.45 -16.97
C THR A 10 -15.85 -21.12 -17.85
N LYS A 11 -16.02 -20.19 -18.79
CA LYS A 11 -14.93 -19.59 -19.57
C LYS A 11 -14.30 -18.46 -18.75
N GLY A 12 -12.98 -18.51 -18.58
CA GLY A 12 -12.22 -17.48 -17.87
C GLY A 12 -12.05 -16.20 -18.67
N THR A 13 -12.22 -15.06 -17.99
CA THR A 13 -11.80 -13.73 -18.40
C THR A 13 -10.46 -13.38 -17.74
N LYS A 14 -9.84 -12.29 -18.18
CA LYS A 14 -8.69 -11.70 -17.50
C LYS A 14 -9.20 -10.68 -16.47
N GLU A 15 -8.79 -10.83 -15.22
CA GLU A 15 -9.01 -9.89 -14.13
C GLU A 15 -7.70 -9.17 -13.83
N HIS A 16 -7.75 -7.86 -13.61
CA HIS A 16 -6.56 -7.11 -13.21
C HIS A 16 -6.23 -7.35 -11.74
N ILE A 17 -4.94 -7.39 -11.38
CA ILE A 17 -4.53 -7.52 -9.97
C ILE A 17 -5.01 -6.30 -9.19
N ILE A 18 -4.53 -5.11 -9.58
CA ILE A 18 -5.08 -3.82 -9.20
C ILE A 18 -6.14 -3.43 -10.23
N SER A 19 -7.28 -2.90 -9.80
CA SER A 19 -8.38 -2.64 -10.72
C SER A 19 -8.01 -1.67 -11.84
N CYS A 20 -8.51 -1.93 -13.06
CA CYS A 20 -8.29 -1.03 -14.21
C CYS A 20 -8.66 0.40 -13.87
N ALA A 21 -9.76 0.60 -13.13
CA ALA A 21 -10.23 1.90 -12.68
C ALA A 21 -9.21 2.69 -11.85
N ILE A 22 -8.33 2.02 -11.08
CA ILE A 22 -7.19 2.64 -10.38
C ILE A 22 -6.02 2.85 -11.33
N LEU A 23 -5.72 1.86 -12.18
CA LEU A 23 -4.62 1.98 -13.14
C LEU A 23 -4.82 3.18 -14.08
N ASP A 24 -6.07 3.47 -14.47
CA ASP A 24 -6.46 4.61 -15.29
C ASP A 24 -6.22 5.96 -14.61
N LEU A 25 -6.11 6.01 -13.27
CA LEU A 25 -5.73 7.23 -12.55
C LEU A 25 -4.24 7.56 -12.67
N PHE A 26 -3.42 6.58 -13.07
CA PHE A 26 -1.97 6.69 -13.18
C PHE A 26 -1.46 6.13 -14.52
N PRO A 27 -1.86 6.68 -15.67
CA PRO A 27 -1.44 6.18 -16.99
C PRO A 27 0.08 6.23 -17.20
N GLU A 28 0.79 7.12 -16.50
CA GLU A 28 2.25 7.17 -16.46
C GLU A 28 2.91 5.93 -15.84
N CYS A 29 2.16 5.14 -15.08
CA CYS A 29 2.56 3.83 -14.56
C CYS A 29 2.16 2.71 -15.55
N TYR A 30 2.68 2.80 -16.78
CA TYR A 30 2.40 1.84 -17.87
C TYR A 30 3.31 0.60 -17.85
N ILE A 31 4.33 0.60 -16.99
CA ILE A 31 5.29 -0.49 -16.83
C ILE A 31 4.95 -1.27 -15.55
N THR A 32 4.82 -2.59 -15.69
CA THR A 32 4.66 -3.51 -14.57
C THR A 32 6.00 -4.17 -14.23
N PHE A 33 6.38 -4.06 -12.95
CA PHE A 33 7.54 -4.74 -12.37
C PHE A 33 7.07 -6.01 -11.64
N ASP A 34 7.32 -7.17 -12.25
CA ASP A 34 6.99 -8.48 -11.69
C ASP A 34 8.25 -9.06 -11.05
N ASN A 35 8.49 -8.69 -9.79
CA ASN A 35 9.66 -9.12 -9.01
C ASN A 35 9.65 -10.64 -8.78
N ALA A 36 8.48 -11.26 -8.66
CA ALA A 36 8.36 -12.70 -8.45
C ALA A 36 8.88 -13.51 -9.64
N ARG A 37 8.80 -12.96 -10.85
CA ARG A 37 9.29 -13.59 -12.09
C ARG A 37 10.55 -12.95 -12.66
N ASP A 38 11.10 -11.94 -11.97
CA ASP A 38 12.22 -11.11 -12.43
C ASP A 38 12.00 -10.56 -13.85
N LYS A 39 10.82 -9.94 -14.06
CA LYS A 39 10.38 -9.47 -15.39
C LYS A 39 9.79 -8.08 -15.35
N VAL A 40 10.06 -7.34 -16.41
CA VAL A 40 9.46 -6.03 -16.68
C VAL A 40 8.67 -6.11 -17.98
N HIS A 41 7.42 -5.64 -17.97
CA HIS A 41 6.57 -5.66 -19.15
C HIS A 41 5.66 -4.43 -19.25
N GLN A 42 5.38 -4.00 -20.48
CA GLN A 42 4.46 -2.92 -20.80
C GLN A 42 3.05 -3.47 -20.97
N ALA A 43 2.50 -4.05 -19.91
CA ALA A 43 1.13 -4.51 -19.87
C ALA A 43 0.66 -4.58 -18.43
N ASP A 44 -0.66 -4.57 -18.25
CA ASP A 44 -1.22 -4.61 -16.91
C ASP A 44 -1.09 -5.99 -16.26
N PRO A 45 -0.89 -6.02 -14.94
CA PRO A 45 -0.83 -7.25 -14.18
C PRO A 45 -2.23 -7.88 -14.16
N MET A 46 -2.35 -9.09 -14.72
CA MET A 46 -3.65 -9.76 -14.86
C MET A 46 -3.57 -11.26 -14.54
N VAL A 47 -4.69 -11.82 -14.08
CA VAL A 47 -4.91 -13.26 -13.84
C VAL A 47 -6.11 -13.76 -14.64
N LYS A 48 -6.02 -14.96 -15.24
CA LYS A 48 -7.01 -15.48 -16.20
C LYS A 48 -7.81 -16.68 -15.67
N ASP A 49 -8.62 -16.44 -14.66
CA ASP A 49 -9.36 -17.50 -13.93
C ASP A 49 -10.67 -17.01 -13.28
N VAL A 50 -11.23 -15.89 -13.75
CA VAL A 50 -12.48 -15.32 -13.24
C VAL A 50 -13.58 -15.43 -14.30
N CYS A 51 -14.83 -15.61 -13.90
CA CYS A 51 -15.95 -15.61 -14.86
C CYS A 51 -16.43 -14.18 -15.14
N ALA A 52 -16.98 -13.95 -16.34
CA ALA A 52 -17.47 -12.64 -16.75
C ALA A 52 -18.51 -12.04 -15.77
N LYS A 53 -19.36 -12.88 -15.16
CA LYS A 53 -20.33 -12.42 -14.16
C LYS A 53 -19.66 -11.91 -12.87
N CYS A 54 -18.60 -12.57 -12.40
CA CYS A 54 -17.90 -12.10 -11.21
C CYS A 54 -17.12 -10.84 -11.53
N ASN A 55 -16.26 -10.90 -12.55
CA ASN A 55 -15.41 -9.80 -13.01
C ASN A 55 -16.21 -8.52 -13.30
N ASN A 56 -17.25 -8.60 -14.14
CA ASN A 56 -17.93 -7.40 -14.65
C ASN A 56 -19.14 -6.93 -13.83
N GLN A 57 -19.57 -7.68 -12.80
CA GLN A 57 -20.80 -7.34 -12.06
C GLN A 57 -20.66 -7.53 -10.56
N ARG A 58 -20.20 -8.70 -10.09
CA ARG A 58 -20.28 -9.01 -8.65
C ARG A 58 -19.18 -8.35 -7.82
N ILE A 59 -18.04 -7.98 -8.43
CA ILE A 59 -16.94 -7.31 -7.72
C ILE A 59 -16.68 -5.90 -8.24
N SER A 60 -17.45 -5.43 -9.22
CA SER A 60 -17.26 -4.11 -9.84
C SER A 60 -17.56 -2.95 -8.88
N TYR A 61 -18.45 -3.16 -7.89
CA TYR A 61 -18.74 -2.16 -6.87
C TYR A 61 -17.50 -1.81 -6.02
N ILE A 62 -16.61 -2.80 -5.80
CA ILE A 62 -15.32 -2.58 -5.12
C ILE A 62 -14.41 -1.69 -5.98
N ASP A 63 -14.41 -1.88 -7.29
CA ASP A 63 -13.60 -1.09 -8.22
C ASP A 63 -14.08 0.36 -8.31
N SER A 64 -15.40 0.56 -8.29
CA SER A 64 -16.02 1.89 -8.22
C SER A 64 -15.60 2.63 -6.95
N TYR A 65 -15.75 1.99 -5.78
CA TYR A 65 -15.32 2.58 -4.51
C TYR A 65 -13.83 2.93 -4.51
N ALA A 66 -12.98 1.99 -4.96
CA ALA A 66 -11.54 2.21 -5.02
C ALA A 66 -11.21 3.45 -5.86
N LYS A 67 -11.79 3.55 -7.06
CA LYS A 67 -11.59 4.69 -7.95
C LYS A 67 -11.99 6.00 -7.27
N ASP A 68 -13.19 6.07 -6.71
CA ASP A 68 -13.71 7.29 -6.10
C ASP A 68 -12.84 7.72 -4.92
N PHE A 69 -12.53 6.78 -4.03
CA PHE A 69 -11.70 7.03 -2.85
C PHE A 69 -10.26 7.46 -3.20
N ILE A 70 -9.59 6.74 -4.10
CA ILE A 70 -8.21 7.08 -4.50
C ILE A 70 -8.16 8.37 -5.32
N SER A 71 -9.11 8.59 -6.23
CA SER A 71 -9.16 9.80 -7.04
C SER A 71 -9.41 11.06 -6.20
N GLN A 72 -10.26 10.96 -5.18
CA GLN A 72 -10.61 12.08 -4.31
C GLN A 72 -9.43 12.58 -3.48
N TYR A 73 -8.60 11.68 -2.95
CA TYR A 73 -7.58 12.06 -1.97
C TYR A 73 -6.14 11.82 -2.41
N PHE A 74 -5.85 10.85 -3.27
CA PHE A 74 -4.49 10.30 -3.36
C PHE A 74 -3.85 10.39 -4.75
N THR A 75 -4.51 11.03 -5.72
CA THR A 75 -3.88 11.34 -7.03
C THR A 75 -2.90 12.53 -6.95
N GLN A 76 -3.02 13.36 -5.93
CA GLN A 76 -2.11 14.48 -5.66
C GLN A 76 -0.95 14.09 -4.74
N LYS A 77 0.15 14.86 -4.78
CA LYS A 77 1.27 14.74 -3.86
C LYS A 77 1.00 15.59 -2.62
N TYR A 78 1.46 15.10 -1.46
CA TYR A 78 1.45 15.81 -0.19
C TYR A 78 2.87 16.04 0.32
N THR A 79 2.99 16.99 1.22
CA THR A 79 4.18 17.33 1.99
C THR A 79 3.99 16.91 3.46
N GLU A 80 5.07 16.89 4.22
CA GLU A 80 5.02 16.58 5.66
C GLU A 80 4.34 17.67 6.51
N HIS A 81 3.97 18.79 5.89
CA HIS A 81 3.25 19.89 6.53
C HIS A 81 1.74 19.83 6.27
N ASP A 82 1.30 18.99 5.34
CA ASP A 82 -0.12 18.86 5.00
C ASP A 82 -0.85 18.06 6.06
N THR A 83 -2.06 18.52 6.40
CA THR A 83 -3.00 17.77 7.23
C THR A 83 -4.09 17.20 6.34
N VAL A 84 -4.08 15.90 6.13
CA VAL A 84 -5.03 15.21 5.24
C VAL A 84 -6.05 14.47 6.08
N GLU A 85 -7.26 15.01 6.17
CA GLU A 85 -8.43 14.29 6.68
C GLU A 85 -9.13 13.58 5.51
N ILE A 86 -9.41 12.30 5.70
CA ILE A 86 -10.13 11.49 4.72
C ILE A 86 -11.45 11.02 5.29
N GLU A 87 -12.44 10.83 4.42
CA GLU A 87 -13.67 10.10 4.71
C GLU A 87 -13.62 8.72 4.05
N TYR A 88 -13.97 7.67 4.78
CA TYR A 88 -13.84 6.29 4.31
C TYR A 88 -14.96 5.39 4.83
N ASP A 89 -15.27 4.35 4.05
CA ASP A 89 -16.04 3.19 4.49
C ASP A 89 -15.07 2.03 4.77
N TYR A 90 -14.95 1.66 6.05
CA TYR A 90 -13.99 0.64 6.49
C TYR A 90 -14.22 -0.73 5.84
N VAL A 91 -15.48 -1.13 5.65
CA VAL A 91 -15.84 -2.41 5.01
C VAL A 91 -15.37 -2.38 3.56
N MET A 92 -15.61 -1.28 2.87
CA MET A 92 -15.19 -1.12 1.47
C MET A 92 -13.68 -1.06 1.30
N VAL A 93 -12.96 -0.42 2.24
CA VAL A 93 -11.49 -0.47 2.27
C VAL A 93 -10.98 -1.91 2.48
N GLN A 94 -11.56 -2.67 3.42
CA GLN A 94 -11.21 -4.08 3.59
C GLN A 94 -11.44 -4.87 2.30
N LYS A 95 -12.61 -4.74 1.67
CA LYS A 95 -12.96 -5.44 0.43
C LYS A 95 -12.02 -5.08 -0.72
N MET A 96 -11.67 -3.81 -0.86
CA MET A 96 -10.71 -3.32 -1.87
C MET A 96 -9.36 -4.00 -1.72
N LEU A 97 -8.76 -3.95 -0.53
CA LEU A 97 -7.42 -4.49 -0.29
C LEU A 97 -7.41 -6.02 -0.36
N LEU A 98 -8.44 -6.69 0.17
CA LEU A 98 -8.61 -8.14 0.08
C LEU A 98 -8.78 -8.61 -1.37
N LYS A 99 -9.53 -7.88 -2.20
CA LYS A 99 -9.66 -8.18 -3.63
C LYS A 99 -8.28 -8.17 -4.30
N TYR A 100 -7.50 -7.11 -4.07
CA TYR A 100 -6.18 -6.98 -4.68
C TYR A 100 -5.20 -8.05 -4.19
N ALA A 101 -5.17 -8.31 -2.89
CA ALA A 101 -4.37 -9.39 -2.32
C ALA A 101 -4.74 -10.76 -2.91
N PHE A 102 -6.05 -11.07 -3.01
CA PHE A 102 -6.51 -12.33 -3.60
C PHE A 102 -6.13 -12.47 -5.07
N ASN A 103 -6.27 -11.40 -5.85
CA ASN A 103 -5.87 -11.41 -7.25
C ASN A 103 -4.35 -11.59 -7.40
N ASP A 104 -3.57 -10.94 -6.54
CA ASP A 104 -2.12 -11.02 -6.55
C ASP A 104 -1.62 -12.44 -6.23
N LEU A 105 -2.06 -13.02 -5.10
CA LEU A 105 -1.72 -14.38 -4.68
C LEU A 105 -2.01 -15.41 -5.79
N ARG A 106 -3.19 -15.33 -6.41
CA ARG A 106 -3.58 -16.26 -7.48
C ARG A 106 -2.74 -16.09 -8.73
N SER A 107 -2.33 -14.87 -9.05
CA SER A 107 -1.45 -14.60 -10.19
C SER A 107 -0.10 -15.31 -10.03
N HIS A 108 0.41 -15.39 -8.79
CA HIS A 108 1.64 -16.09 -8.42
C HIS A 108 1.47 -17.58 -8.10
N LYS A 109 0.22 -18.08 -8.05
CA LYS A 109 -0.13 -19.45 -7.60
C LYS A 109 0.27 -19.72 -6.14
N ASP A 110 0.21 -18.68 -5.32
CA ASP A 110 0.48 -18.73 -3.89
C ASP A 110 -0.69 -19.34 -3.11
N ASP A 111 -0.45 -19.59 -1.82
CA ASP A 111 -1.47 -20.05 -0.89
C ASP A 111 -2.62 -19.04 -0.77
N CYS A 112 -3.82 -19.50 -1.10
CA CYS A 112 -5.06 -18.74 -1.02
C CYS A 112 -6.00 -19.26 0.08
N THR A 113 -5.52 -20.10 1.01
CA THR A 113 -6.35 -20.73 2.06
C THR A 113 -7.08 -19.75 2.96
N PHE A 114 -6.55 -18.53 3.14
CA PHE A 114 -7.25 -17.45 3.86
C PHE A 114 -8.57 -17.06 3.19
N PHE A 115 -8.65 -17.14 1.85
CA PHE A 115 -9.81 -16.78 1.05
C PHE A 115 -10.77 -17.97 0.91
N ASP A 116 -11.29 -18.42 2.05
CA ASP A 116 -12.31 -19.46 2.13
C ASP A 116 -13.68 -18.99 1.58
N GLU A 117 -14.67 -19.89 1.59
CA GLU A 117 -16.00 -19.60 1.05
C GLU A 117 -16.67 -18.38 1.73
N GLU A 118 -16.41 -18.16 3.01
CA GLU A 118 -16.93 -17.01 3.74
C GLU A 118 -16.30 -15.69 3.26
N MET A 119 -14.97 -15.64 3.11
CA MET A 119 -14.27 -14.47 2.58
C MET A 119 -14.65 -14.19 1.12
N LEU A 120 -14.78 -15.22 0.29
CA LEU A 120 -15.23 -15.05 -1.09
C LEU A 120 -16.69 -14.56 -1.16
N HIS A 121 -17.57 -15.05 -0.28
CA HIS A 121 -18.93 -14.55 -0.17
C HIS A 121 -18.96 -13.08 0.25
N TYR A 122 -18.12 -12.70 1.22
CA TYR A 122 -17.96 -11.31 1.68
C TYR A 122 -17.56 -10.37 0.52
N LEU A 123 -16.57 -10.76 -0.30
CA LEU A 123 -16.16 -9.98 -1.47
C LEU A 123 -17.25 -9.91 -2.56
N LEU A 124 -18.01 -10.99 -2.74
CA LEU A 124 -19.04 -11.08 -3.80
C LEU A 124 -20.39 -10.45 -3.43
N ASN A 125 -20.58 -10.06 -2.17
CA ASN A 125 -21.83 -9.49 -1.67
C ASN A 125 -21.65 -8.00 -1.35
N GLU A 126 -22.13 -7.15 -2.24
CA GLU A 126 -22.13 -5.69 -2.06
C GLU A 126 -22.85 -5.25 -0.79
N ASN A 127 -23.92 -5.95 -0.40
CA ASN A 127 -24.72 -5.60 0.77
C ASN A 127 -24.16 -6.15 2.10
N ASP A 128 -23.07 -6.93 2.06
CA ASP A 128 -22.41 -7.37 3.29
C ASP A 128 -21.58 -6.22 3.87
N ASN A 129 -22.20 -5.46 4.77
CA ASN A 129 -21.62 -4.29 5.42
C ASN A 129 -21.04 -4.61 6.81
N SER A 130 -20.74 -5.88 7.09
CA SER A 130 -20.13 -6.29 8.35
C SER A 130 -18.61 -6.40 8.19
N PRO A 131 -17.81 -5.58 8.90
CA PRO A 131 -16.35 -5.68 8.83
C PRO A 131 -15.87 -7.03 9.37
N LYS A 132 -14.80 -7.56 8.77
CA LYS A 132 -14.20 -8.82 9.22
C LYS A 132 -13.21 -8.56 10.34
N ILE A 133 -13.49 -9.14 11.51
CA ILE A 133 -12.67 -8.96 12.73
C ILE A 133 -11.23 -9.45 12.56
N ASN A 134 -11.02 -10.48 11.74
CA ASN A 134 -9.73 -11.07 11.45
C ASN A 134 -9.00 -10.38 10.29
N VAL A 135 -9.46 -9.19 9.88
CA VAL A 135 -8.83 -8.35 8.88
C VAL A 135 -8.60 -6.97 9.50
N THR A 136 -7.35 -6.54 9.52
CA THR A 136 -6.96 -5.23 10.03
C THR A 136 -6.34 -4.41 8.89
N VAL A 137 -6.66 -3.12 8.86
CA VAL A 137 -6.12 -2.19 7.87
C VAL A 137 -5.54 -0.99 8.59
N LEU A 138 -4.31 -0.63 8.21
CA LEU A 138 -3.68 0.63 8.58
C LEU A 138 -3.47 1.49 7.34
N CYS A 139 -3.48 2.81 7.52
CA CYS A 139 -3.34 3.77 6.44
C CYS A 139 -2.42 4.93 6.85
N GLY A 140 -1.60 5.41 5.93
CA GLY A 140 -0.71 6.55 6.14
C GLY A 140 -0.35 7.26 4.84
N LEU A 141 0.14 8.48 4.94
CA LEU A 141 0.63 9.26 3.80
C LEU A 141 2.07 8.86 3.46
N ALA A 142 2.30 8.53 2.20
CA ALA A 142 3.62 8.31 1.64
C ALA A 142 4.15 9.65 1.09
N VAL A 143 5.11 10.26 1.80
CA VAL A 143 5.68 11.57 1.47
C VAL A 143 7.18 11.43 1.22
N ASN A 144 7.66 11.99 0.09
CA ASN A 144 9.09 11.99 -0.22
C ASN A 144 9.83 13.06 0.60
N VAL A 145 10.22 12.70 1.83
CA VAL A 145 11.04 13.53 2.72
C VAL A 145 12.55 13.39 2.46
N SER A 146 12.95 12.52 1.52
CA SER A 146 14.34 12.29 1.17
C SER A 146 14.91 13.43 0.30
N PRO A 147 16.24 13.57 0.20
CA PRO A 147 16.86 14.47 -0.78
C PRO A 147 16.77 13.96 -2.23
N ALA A 148 16.34 12.70 -2.45
CA ALA A 148 16.30 12.08 -3.77
C ALA A 148 14.94 12.31 -4.45
N PRO A 149 14.90 12.96 -5.63
CA PRO A 149 13.65 13.17 -6.37
C PRO A 149 13.08 11.87 -6.93
N ASP A 150 11.75 11.80 -7.07
CA ASP A 150 11.05 10.64 -7.64
C ASP A 150 11.59 10.24 -9.03
N ALA A 151 12.03 11.23 -9.82
CA ALA A 151 12.62 11.04 -11.15
C ALA A 151 13.79 10.03 -11.19
N MET A 152 14.54 9.90 -10.08
CA MET A 152 15.64 8.94 -9.99
C MET A 152 15.19 7.49 -9.97
N PHE A 153 13.94 7.23 -9.58
CA PHE A 153 13.37 5.90 -9.40
C PHE A 153 12.27 5.59 -10.44
N GLY A 154 11.83 6.60 -11.19
CA GLY A 154 10.78 6.49 -12.20
C GLY A 154 9.36 6.49 -11.61
N ASN A 155 8.38 6.09 -12.42
CA ASN A 155 6.96 6.09 -12.04
C ASN A 155 6.61 4.90 -11.14
N LEU A 156 6.91 5.03 -9.85
CA LEU A 156 6.61 4.03 -8.82
C LEU A 156 5.41 4.42 -7.94
N LYS A 157 4.43 5.13 -8.51
CA LYS A 157 3.21 5.54 -7.80
C LYS A 157 2.34 4.34 -7.43
N LEU A 158 2.27 3.33 -8.29
CA LEU A 158 1.52 2.11 -8.04
C LEU A 158 2.46 0.98 -7.63
N ARG A 159 2.38 0.55 -6.37
CA ARG A 159 3.19 -0.57 -5.87
C ARG A 159 2.39 -1.42 -4.90
N TRP A 160 2.70 -2.71 -4.85
CA TRP A 160 2.22 -3.59 -3.79
C TRP A 160 3.24 -4.68 -3.53
N CYS A 161 3.30 -5.17 -2.30
CA CYS A 161 4.10 -6.34 -1.94
C CYS A 161 3.38 -7.17 -0.89
N LYS A 162 3.59 -8.49 -0.99
CA LYS A 162 3.19 -9.44 0.03
C LYS A 162 4.28 -9.50 1.11
N ASP A 163 3.86 -9.66 2.35
CA ASP A 163 4.72 -9.85 3.52
C ASP A 163 5.78 -8.74 3.69
N PRO A 164 5.37 -7.46 3.82
CA PRO A 164 6.29 -6.37 4.11
C PRO A 164 7.06 -6.62 5.41
N ILE A 165 8.27 -6.08 5.49
CA ILE A 165 9.14 -6.24 6.67
C ILE A 165 8.76 -5.17 7.68
N LEU A 166 8.08 -5.60 8.75
CA LEU A 166 7.85 -4.77 9.92
C LEU A 166 9.03 -4.92 10.87
N TYR A 167 9.65 -3.81 11.25
CA TYR A 167 10.73 -3.80 12.24
C TYR A 167 10.19 -3.65 13.65
N ALA A 168 10.83 -4.31 14.62
CA ALA A 168 10.47 -4.26 16.04
C ALA A 168 11.26 -3.17 16.81
N ASN A 169 12.35 -2.68 16.22
CA ASN A 169 13.21 -1.67 16.81
C ASN A 169 13.80 -0.72 15.75
N SER A 170 14.44 0.34 16.23
CA SER A 170 15.06 1.37 15.39
C SER A 170 16.31 0.85 14.67
N ILE A 171 16.46 1.20 13.40
CA ILE A 171 17.68 1.02 12.60
C ILE A 171 18.82 1.89 13.14
N VAL A 172 18.50 3.08 13.65
CA VAL A 172 19.47 3.99 14.25
C VAL A 172 19.53 3.75 15.76
N ARG A 173 20.71 3.40 16.27
CA ARG A 173 20.97 3.23 17.71
C ARG A 173 21.21 4.56 18.42
N ASN A 174 21.99 5.43 17.80
CA ASN A 174 22.37 6.72 18.38
C ASN A 174 22.75 7.73 17.30
N ILE A 175 22.55 9.01 17.59
CA ILE A 175 23.05 10.14 16.81
C ILE A 175 23.95 10.96 17.72
N ASP A 176 25.19 11.18 17.32
CA ASP A 176 26.06 12.17 17.96
C ASP A 176 25.75 13.54 17.35
N TYR A 177 25.08 14.40 18.11
CA TYR A 177 24.68 15.73 17.66
C TYR A 177 25.84 16.74 17.59
N GLU A 178 26.97 16.48 18.25
CA GLU A 178 28.15 17.35 18.14
C GLU A 178 28.86 17.14 16.80
N THR A 179 28.96 15.89 16.36
CA THR A 179 29.66 15.53 15.12
C THR A 179 28.75 15.28 13.92
N GLY A 180 27.46 15.02 14.16
CA GLY A 180 26.50 14.56 13.16
C GLY A 180 26.63 13.07 12.81
N GLN A 181 27.43 12.30 13.54
CA GLN A 181 27.65 10.89 13.26
C GLN A 181 26.42 10.05 13.63
N VAL A 182 25.97 9.21 12.70
CA VAL A 182 24.86 8.27 12.90
C VAL A 182 25.42 6.88 13.17
N PHE A 183 25.01 6.27 14.28
CA PHE A 183 25.38 4.91 14.66
C PHE A 183 24.20 3.98 14.42
N LEU A 184 24.38 3.04 13.50
CA LEU A 184 23.38 2.02 13.21
C LEU A 184 23.32 0.98 14.34
N ASN A 185 22.17 0.35 14.46
CA ASN A 185 21.93 -0.73 15.39
C ASN A 185 22.54 -2.03 14.83
N ASP A 186 23.22 -2.79 15.69
CA ASP A 186 23.89 -4.04 15.28
C ASP A 186 22.89 -5.19 15.10
N ASP A 187 21.73 -5.11 15.78
CA ASP A 187 20.64 -6.08 15.68
C ASP A 187 19.31 -5.35 15.41
N VAL A 188 18.91 -5.35 14.13
CA VAL A 188 17.62 -4.81 13.68
C VAL A 188 16.65 -5.98 13.55
N GLN A 189 15.76 -6.10 14.53
CA GLN A 189 14.84 -7.22 14.65
C GLN A 189 13.57 -6.99 13.83
N LYS A 190 13.04 -8.07 13.27
CA LYS A 190 11.73 -8.06 12.60
C LYS A 190 10.65 -8.35 13.64
N GLU A 191 9.56 -7.61 13.57
CA GLU A 191 8.36 -7.90 14.34
C GLU A 191 7.74 -9.20 13.80
N ASN A 192 7.32 -10.07 14.71
CA ASN A 192 6.76 -11.35 14.36
C ASN A 192 5.38 -11.52 14.99
N PHE A 193 4.37 -11.73 14.14
CA PHE A 193 3.02 -12.01 14.57
C PHE A 193 2.67 -13.47 14.24
N PRO A 194 2.72 -14.41 15.22
CA PRO A 194 2.56 -15.84 14.95
C PRO A 194 1.22 -16.21 14.29
N ASP A 195 0.17 -15.44 14.57
CA ASP A 195 -1.19 -15.69 14.08
C ASP A 195 -1.49 -14.97 12.76
N LEU A 196 -0.53 -14.23 12.20
CA LEU A 196 -0.67 -13.56 10.92
C LEU A 196 -0.57 -14.58 9.79
N ARG A 197 -1.62 -14.66 8.96
CA ARG A 197 -1.68 -15.60 7.83
C ARG A 197 -1.10 -14.97 6.57
N ILE A 198 -1.48 -13.73 6.31
CA ILE A 198 -1.11 -12.99 5.10
C ILE A 198 -0.99 -11.51 5.48
N SER A 199 0.00 -10.82 4.93
CA SER A 199 0.02 -9.36 4.95
C SER A 199 0.36 -8.78 3.58
N TYR A 200 -0.14 -7.58 3.32
CA TYR A 200 0.17 -6.83 2.10
C TYR A 200 0.39 -5.37 2.42
N LEU A 201 1.35 -4.76 1.74
CA LEU A 201 1.46 -3.32 1.64
C LEU A 201 1.03 -2.89 0.23
N PHE A 202 0.15 -1.92 0.15
CA PHE A 202 -0.26 -1.28 -1.10
C PHE A 202 0.12 0.20 -1.06
N ARG A 203 0.65 0.72 -2.16
CA ARG A 203 0.91 2.14 -2.36
C ARG A 203 0.18 2.63 -3.60
N PHE A 204 -0.64 3.67 -3.42
CA PHE A 204 -1.32 4.39 -4.48
C PHE A 204 -0.90 5.86 -4.41
N ASN A 205 0.16 6.19 -5.13
CA ASN A 205 0.84 7.48 -5.16
C ASN A 205 1.22 7.99 -3.75
N SER A 206 0.34 8.76 -3.12
CA SER A 206 0.58 9.42 -1.83
C SER A 206 -0.05 8.72 -0.62
N VAL A 207 -0.69 7.56 -0.80
CA VAL A 207 -1.18 6.73 0.32
C VAL A 207 -0.50 5.36 0.35
N GLN A 208 -0.27 4.86 1.56
CA GLN A 208 0.09 3.48 1.84
C GLN A 208 -0.97 2.81 2.72
N PHE A 209 -1.38 1.60 2.35
CA PHE A 209 -2.25 0.74 3.13
C PHE A 209 -1.51 -0.53 3.55
N LEU A 210 -1.52 -0.83 4.84
CA LEU A 210 -1.07 -2.12 5.37
C LEU A 210 -2.29 -2.98 5.69
N LEU A 211 -2.40 -4.11 5.01
CA LEU A 211 -3.42 -5.13 5.20
C LEU A 211 -2.84 -6.27 6.04
N MET A 212 -3.48 -6.58 7.16
CA MET A 212 -3.12 -7.70 8.04
C MET A 212 -4.29 -8.68 8.10
N CYS A 213 -4.05 -9.92 7.67
CA CYS A 213 -5.05 -10.98 7.62
C CYS A 213 -4.69 -12.05 8.65
N TRP A 214 -5.43 -12.07 9.75
CA TRP A 214 -5.18 -12.92 10.92
C TRP A 214 -5.87 -14.28 10.81
N ASP A 215 -5.35 -15.27 11.51
CA ASP A 215 -6.09 -16.51 11.75
C ASP A 215 -7.43 -16.18 12.42
N LYS A 216 -8.52 -16.77 11.91
CA LYS A 216 -9.88 -16.54 12.43
C LYS A 216 -10.03 -16.96 13.90
N THR A 217 -9.15 -17.84 14.37
CA THR A 217 -9.13 -18.36 15.74
C THR A 217 -8.18 -17.60 16.67
N SER A 218 -7.47 -16.58 16.17
CA SER A 218 -6.53 -15.82 16.98
C SER A 218 -7.24 -15.03 18.08
N GLU A 219 -6.81 -15.27 19.33
CA GLU A 219 -7.25 -14.52 20.50
C GLU A 219 -6.41 -13.23 20.72
N LYS A 220 -5.38 -13.01 19.89
CA LYS A 220 -4.40 -11.92 20.04
C LYS A 220 -4.61 -10.75 19.09
N ILE A 221 -5.66 -10.76 18.27
CA ILE A 221 -5.89 -9.71 17.26
C ILE A 221 -5.96 -8.33 17.91
N GLU A 222 -6.68 -8.20 19.03
CA GLU A 222 -6.79 -6.92 19.73
C GLU A 222 -5.44 -6.45 20.28
N GLU A 223 -4.66 -7.33 20.91
CA GLU A 223 -3.31 -7.04 21.40
C GLU A 223 -2.37 -6.63 20.26
N ASN A 224 -2.37 -7.38 19.15
CA ASN A 224 -1.58 -7.08 17.96
C ASN A 224 -1.98 -5.74 17.34
N ASN A 225 -3.26 -5.38 17.36
CA ASN A 225 -3.73 -4.09 16.89
C ASN A 225 -3.25 -2.94 17.78
N VAL A 226 -3.13 -3.15 19.10
CA VAL A 226 -2.47 -2.19 19.99
C VAL A 226 -1.01 -2.03 19.58
N VAL A 227 -0.26 -3.13 19.42
CA VAL A 227 1.13 -3.10 18.93
C VAL A 227 1.23 -2.30 17.63
N LEU A 228 0.43 -2.65 16.62
CA LEU A 228 0.47 -1.99 15.32
C LEU A 228 0.20 -0.48 15.42
N SER A 229 -0.80 -0.07 16.21
CA SER A 229 -1.15 1.34 16.41
C SER A 229 -0.13 2.13 17.23
N CYS A 230 0.58 1.46 18.14
CA CYS A 230 1.57 2.09 18.99
C CYS A 230 2.93 2.17 18.31
N GLN A 231 3.33 1.14 17.58
CA GLN A 231 4.67 1.01 17.03
C GLN A 231 4.86 1.73 15.70
N TYR A 232 3.88 1.68 14.80
CA TYR A 232 4.10 2.13 13.42
C TYR A 232 3.43 3.48 13.14
N PRO A 233 4.00 4.30 12.23
CA PRO A 233 3.49 5.64 11.92
C PRO A 233 2.27 5.59 10.98
N TYR A 234 1.31 4.71 11.26
CA TYR A 234 0.08 4.55 10.48
C TYR A 234 -1.14 4.74 11.37
N CYS A 235 -2.23 5.23 10.78
CA CYS A 235 -3.54 5.23 11.42
C CYS A 235 -4.16 3.83 11.32
N LEU A 236 -4.51 3.23 12.46
CA LEU A 236 -5.33 2.02 12.51
C LEU A 236 -6.78 2.39 12.18
N MET A 237 -7.28 1.96 11.01
CA MET A 237 -8.63 2.28 10.55
C MET A 237 -9.67 1.46 11.30
N LYS A 238 -10.83 2.05 11.61
CA LYS A 238 -11.88 1.42 12.44
C LYS A 238 -13.26 1.55 11.80
N ALA A 239 -14.10 0.55 12.01
CA ALA A 239 -15.48 0.56 11.54
C ALA A 239 -16.38 1.63 12.22
N THR A 240 -16.01 2.06 13.43
CA THR A 240 -16.76 3.07 14.20
C THR A 240 -16.44 4.50 13.78
N GLU A 241 -15.44 4.68 12.91
CA GLU A 241 -14.96 5.97 12.44
C GLU A 241 -15.27 6.10 10.95
N THR A 242 -15.79 7.25 10.53
CA THR A 242 -15.99 7.56 9.11
C THR A 242 -14.93 8.52 8.59
N LYS A 243 -14.17 9.16 9.49
CA LYS A 243 -13.12 10.12 9.15
C LYS A 243 -11.87 9.88 9.97
N THR A 244 -10.72 10.17 9.39
CA THR A 244 -9.44 10.15 10.10
C THR A 244 -8.43 11.09 9.46
N VAL A 245 -7.50 11.60 10.27
CA VAL A 245 -6.34 12.36 9.80
C VAL A 245 -5.18 11.40 9.62
N LEU A 246 -4.59 11.40 8.42
CA LEU A 246 -3.51 10.48 8.10
C LEU A 246 -2.15 11.02 8.58
N PRO A 247 -1.37 10.21 9.32
CA PRO A 247 0.02 10.54 9.61
C PRO A 247 0.91 10.34 8.37
N VAL A 248 2.04 11.03 8.31
CA VAL A 248 3.14 10.65 7.40
C VAL A 248 3.75 9.35 7.91
N CYS A 249 3.77 8.34 7.06
CA CYS A 249 4.21 7.00 7.42
C CYS A 249 5.58 6.60 6.86
N THR A 250 6.19 7.48 6.07
CA THR A 250 7.47 7.23 5.40
C THR A 250 8.57 8.17 5.89
N ASP A 251 9.79 7.65 5.96
CA ASP A 251 11.03 8.39 6.12
C ASP A 251 11.82 8.42 4.79
N GLU A 252 13.06 8.94 4.85
CA GLU A 252 13.92 9.08 3.67
C GLU A 252 14.28 7.75 2.99
N PHE A 253 14.24 6.63 3.73
CA PHE A 253 14.61 5.31 3.23
C PHE A 253 13.38 4.56 2.72
N ASN A 254 12.39 4.35 3.60
CA ASN A 254 11.27 3.48 3.24
C ASN A 254 10.30 4.12 2.24
N TYR A 255 10.38 5.42 1.97
CA TYR A 255 9.66 6.00 0.83
C TYR A 255 10.07 5.34 -0.50
N HIS A 256 11.38 5.05 -0.65
CA HIS A 256 11.95 4.41 -1.84
C HIS A 256 11.96 2.89 -1.73
N GLN A 257 12.32 2.37 -0.55
CA GLN A 257 12.30 0.95 -0.19
C GLN A 257 10.98 0.59 0.50
N PHE A 258 9.88 0.66 -0.25
CA PHE A 258 8.52 0.70 0.30
C PHE A 258 8.13 -0.53 1.12
N GLU A 259 8.70 -1.70 0.85
CA GLU A 259 8.46 -2.94 1.56
C GLU A 259 8.95 -2.94 3.02
N HIS A 260 9.73 -1.92 3.43
CA HIS A 260 10.25 -1.76 4.78
C HIS A 260 9.37 -0.84 5.62
N ILE A 261 8.90 -1.33 6.76
CA ILE A 261 8.03 -0.59 7.68
C ILE A 261 8.79 -0.34 8.98
N HIS A 262 9.24 0.89 9.17
CA HIS A 262 9.97 1.31 10.36
C HIS A 262 9.01 1.69 11.49
N VAL A 263 9.45 1.47 12.73
CA VAL A 263 8.77 1.97 13.92
C VAL A 263 8.76 3.49 13.91
N LYS A 264 7.72 4.12 14.45
CA LYS A 264 7.53 5.58 14.44
C LYS A 264 8.61 6.35 15.22
N TRP A 265 9.36 5.66 16.08
CA TRP A 265 10.49 6.20 16.83
C TRP A 265 11.84 5.82 16.23
N ASP A 266 11.88 5.32 14.99
CA ASP A 266 13.14 5.05 14.31
C ASP A 266 13.93 6.36 14.14
N GLY A 267 15.21 6.34 14.48
CA GLY A 267 16.06 7.52 14.36
C GLY A 267 16.24 7.98 12.90
N LEU A 268 15.87 7.19 11.89
CA LEU A 268 15.83 7.63 10.49
C LEU A 268 14.91 8.84 10.26
N PHE A 269 13.79 8.95 10.99
CA PHE A 269 12.94 10.14 10.91
C PHE A 269 13.70 11.40 11.34
N GLU A 270 14.49 11.29 12.40
CA GLU A 270 15.31 12.38 12.91
C GLU A 270 16.51 12.68 12.01
N VAL A 271 17.20 11.65 11.50
CA VAL A 271 18.30 11.81 10.55
C VAL A 271 17.83 12.55 9.29
N GLY A 272 16.66 12.18 8.75
CA GLY A 272 16.06 12.86 7.59
C GLY A 272 15.77 14.33 7.89
N LEU A 273 15.21 14.63 9.06
CA LEU A 273 14.94 16.00 9.50
C LEU A 273 16.23 16.83 9.65
N MET A 274 17.25 16.28 10.31
CA MET A 274 18.55 16.95 10.49
C MET A 274 19.19 17.32 9.15
N ARG A 275 19.18 16.39 8.18
CA ARG A 275 19.72 16.63 6.83
C ARG A 275 18.93 17.69 6.06
N LYS A 276 17.61 17.68 6.19
CA LYS A 276 16.74 18.70 5.59
C LYS A 276 17.05 20.08 6.17
N LEU A 277 17.18 20.19 7.50
CA LEU A 277 17.54 21.44 8.18
C LEU A 277 18.93 21.93 7.80
N ALA A 278 19.92 21.03 7.71
CA ALA A 278 21.27 21.35 7.25
C ALA A 278 21.29 21.89 5.80
N SER A 279 20.28 21.54 5.00
CA SER A 279 20.08 22.05 3.64
C SER A 279 19.28 23.37 3.59
N GLY A 280 19.05 24.02 4.73
CA GLY A 280 18.24 25.24 4.81
C GLY A 280 16.73 24.99 4.81
N GLY A 281 16.31 23.78 5.22
CA GLY A 281 14.91 23.38 5.33
C GLY A 281 14.26 22.96 4.00
N LYS A 282 15.02 22.90 2.91
CA LYS A 282 14.52 22.49 1.59
C LYS A 282 15.63 21.92 0.70
N TYR A 283 15.23 21.11 -0.28
CA TYR A 283 16.15 20.52 -1.25
C TYR A 283 15.95 21.19 -2.62
N GLN A 284 16.53 22.37 -2.82
CA GLN A 284 16.25 23.22 -4.00
C GLN A 284 16.45 22.50 -5.35
N TYR A 285 17.50 21.67 -5.46
CA TYR A 285 17.75 20.89 -6.67
C TYR A 285 16.74 19.75 -6.86
N LYS A 286 16.30 19.10 -5.78
CA LYS A 286 15.20 18.11 -5.81
C LYS A 286 13.93 18.76 -6.33
N GLU A 287 13.53 19.91 -5.77
CA GLU A 287 12.32 20.65 -6.16
C GLU A 287 12.37 21.10 -7.63
N LEU A 288 13.54 21.55 -8.11
CA LEU A 288 13.72 21.87 -9.52
C LEU A 288 13.52 20.63 -10.39
N TYR A 289 14.13 19.50 -10.02
CA TYR A 289 14.06 18.29 -10.81
C TYR A 289 12.66 17.66 -10.79
N GLU A 290 11.96 17.72 -9.65
CA GLU A 290 10.57 17.27 -9.51
C GLU A 290 9.62 18.05 -10.42
N ARG A 291 9.81 19.37 -10.58
CA ARG A 291 9.00 20.16 -11.52
C ARG A 291 9.21 19.78 -12.98
N GLU A 292 10.43 19.42 -13.37
CA GLU A 292 10.67 18.91 -14.73
C GLU A 292 10.13 17.49 -14.88
N TRP A 293 10.21 16.68 -13.83
CA TRP A 293 9.64 15.34 -13.81
C TRP A 293 8.12 15.35 -13.94
N GLU A 294 7.41 16.27 -13.28
CA GLU A 294 5.96 16.41 -13.43
C GLU A 294 5.53 16.69 -14.88
N LYS A 295 6.32 17.48 -15.62
CA LYS A 295 6.09 17.71 -17.05
C LYS A 295 6.33 16.44 -17.87
N GLU A 296 7.36 15.69 -17.53
CA GLU A 296 7.65 14.43 -18.20
C GLU A 296 6.58 13.37 -17.92
N GLU A 297 6.09 13.28 -16.68
CA GLU A 297 4.96 12.43 -16.33
C GLU A 297 3.74 12.77 -17.18
N GLU A 298 3.42 14.05 -17.36
CA GLU A 298 2.32 14.48 -18.22
C GLU A 298 2.54 14.10 -19.70
N ASN A 299 3.78 14.21 -20.21
CA ASN A 299 4.11 13.71 -21.54
C ASN A 299 3.89 12.20 -21.66
N ILE A 300 4.32 11.43 -20.66
CA ILE A 300 4.15 9.97 -20.62
C ILE A 300 2.66 9.61 -20.60
N LYS A 301 1.84 10.30 -19.79
CA LYS A 301 0.38 10.10 -19.76
C LYS A 301 -0.25 10.28 -21.13
N GLN A 302 0.19 11.27 -21.90
CA GLN A 302 -0.30 11.53 -23.26
C GLN A 302 0.17 10.50 -24.29
N GLN A 303 1.38 9.95 -24.13
CA GLN A 303 1.93 8.93 -25.02
C GLN A 303 1.38 7.53 -24.75
N HIS A 304 0.95 7.27 -23.52
CA HIS A 304 0.44 5.98 -23.05
C HIS A 304 -1.00 6.10 -22.51
N PRO A 305 -1.98 6.52 -23.33
CA PRO A 305 -3.37 6.52 -22.90
C PRO A 305 -3.82 5.08 -22.62
N ARG A 306 -4.52 4.90 -21.48
CA ARG A 306 -5.18 3.65 -21.09
C ARG A 306 -6.62 3.62 -21.59
#